data_AF-A0A136J1A5-F1
#
_entry.id   AF-A0A136J1A5-F1
#
_cell.length_a   1.000
_cell.length_b   1.000
_cell.length_c   1.000
_cell.angle_alpha   90.00
_cell.angle_beta   90.00
_cell.angle_gamma   90.00
#
_symmetry.space_group_name_H-M   'P 1'
#
loop_
_entity.id
_entity.type
_entity.pdbx_description
1 polymer ?
#
loop_
_entity_poly.entity_id
_entity_poly.type
_entity_poly.pdbx_seq_one_letter_code
_entity_poly.pdbx_strand_id
1 'polypeptide(L)'
;MDPFSAEGELINMHNAFHQGQYQAVIDFDTSSFSAENALPARVLAHRARIALGQSEDVLADVEGEDDEPELKAVAVLAQYASGSKKDAAVKAAEDLASAAGDNATAQILAGTVLQAAGKSEEALALLSQHSGSLDAVALITQIHLEQNRTDLAVKEVTAARRWAQDSLLVNLAESWVGLRVGGDKYQQAFYVFEELAQAPATSSIVSLVSQAVSELHLGRVEEAQAALESAVEKEPKFAEAIANLLVLTVVTGKEPTELTASLKAVAPQHPLLVDLEEKGSAFDKAAAKYSAKVAA
;
A
#
# COMPACT_ATOMS: atom_id res chain seq x y z
N MET A 1 -15.32 -16.52 -9.86
CA MET A 1 -14.40 -17.25 -8.96
C MET A 1 -13.13 -16.43 -8.89
N ASP A 2 -12.55 -16.24 -7.70
CA ASP A 2 -11.30 -15.47 -7.55
C ASP A 2 -10.15 -16.23 -8.25
N PRO A 3 -9.47 -15.64 -9.27
CA PRO A 3 -8.38 -16.31 -9.96
C PRO A 3 -7.16 -16.59 -9.06
N PHE A 4 -7.10 -15.96 -7.88
CA PHE A 4 -6.01 -16.08 -6.92
C PHE A 4 -6.33 -17.04 -5.76
N SER A 5 -7.25 -17.99 -5.99
CA SER A 5 -7.52 -19.05 -5.00
C SER A 5 -6.24 -19.83 -4.63
N ALA A 6 -6.20 -20.40 -3.43
CA ALA A 6 -5.02 -21.11 -2.92
C ALA A 6 -4.57 -22.31 -3.79
N GLU A 7 -5.48 -22.85 -4.60
CA GLU A 7 -5.22 -23.97 -5.53
C GLU A 7 -5.00 -23.49 -6.99
N GLY A 8 -5.06 -22.18 -7.23
CA GLY A 8 -4.95 -21.57 -8.55
C GLY A 8 -3.52 -21.40 -9.04
N GLU A 9 -3.34 -21.40 -10.36
CA GLU A 9 -2.02 -21.26 -11.03
C GLU A 9 -1.33 -19.93 -10.68
N LEU A 10 -2.10 -18.90 -10.33
CA LEU A 10 -1.64 -17.54 -10.08
C LEU A 10 -1.21 -17.27 -8.63
N ILE A 11 -1.42 -18.21 -7.70
CA ILE A 11 -1.23 -17.97 -6.26
C ILE A 11 0.18 -17.49 -5.92
N ASN A 12 1.21 -18.07 -6.55
CA ASN A 12 2.61 -17.70 -6.29
C ASN A 12 2.94 -16.31 -6.84
N MET A 13 2.43 -15.99 -8.03
CA MET A 13 2.60 -14.67 -8.66
C MET A 13 1.87 -13.59 -7.84
N HIS A 14 0.67 -13.90 -7.34
CA HIS A 14 -0.12 -13.02 -6.47
C HIS A 14 0.54 -12.80 -5.11
N ASN A 15 1.07 -13.86 -4.48
CA ASN A 15 1.84 -13.76 -3.25
C ASN A 15 3.08 -12.88 -3.43
N ALA A 16 3.86 -13.09 -4.50
CA ALA A 16 5.03 -12.27 -4.80
C ALA A 16 4.65 -10.78 -4.95
N PHE A 17 3.51 -10.48 -5.57
CA PHE A 17 3.01 -9.10 -5.67
C PHE A 17 2.74 -8.48 -4.30
N HIS A 18 2.01 -9.18 -3.42
CA HIS A 18 1.68 -8.68 -2.08
C HIS A 18 2.85 -8.68 -1.11
N GLN A 19 3.90 -9.43 -1.40
CA GLN A 19 5.19 -9.38 -0.69
C GLN A 19 6.06 -8.22 -1.18
N GLY A 20 5.65 -7.45 -2.19
CA GLY A 20 6.44 -6.34 -2.75
C GLY A 20 7.57 -6.82 -3.67
N GLN A 21 7.55 -8.06 -4.15
CA GLN A 21 8.55 -8.62 -5.05
C GLN A 21 8.22 -8.33 -6.50
N TYR A 22 8.02 -7.05 -6.83
CA TYR A 22 7.47 -6.63 -8.13
C TYR A 22 8.30 -7.11 -9.33
N GLN A 23 9.63 -7.13 -9.22
CA GLN A 23 10.47 -7.66 -10.30
C GLN A 23 10.23 -9.17 -10.52
N ALA A 24 10.07 -9.95 -9.45
CA ALA A 24 9.77 -11.38 -9.56
C ALA A 24 8.38 -11.65 -10.17
N VAL A 25 7.41 -10.75 -9.96
CA VAL A 25 6.10 -10.81 -10.62
C VAL A 25 6.25 -10.57 -12.13
N ILE A 26 7.09 -9.62 -12.54
CA ILE A 26 7.33 -9.32 -13.96
C ILE A 26 8.05 -10.48 -14.65
N ASP A 27 9.02 -11.09 -13.97
CA ASP A 27 9.83 -12.18 -14.50
C ASP A 27 9.16 -13.56 -14.37
N PHE A 28 7.92 -13.62 -13.88
CA PHE A 28 7.21 -14.87 -13.62
C PHE A 28 6.91 -15.62 -14.93
N ASP A 29 7.24 -16.91 -15.00
CA ASP A 29 6.94 -17.73 -16.18
C ASP A 29 5.47 -18.14 -16.21
N THR A 30 4.71 -17.51 -17.09
CA THR A 30 3.28 -17.75 -17.29
C THR A 30 2.99 -18.71 -18.46
N SER A 31 4.01 -19.30 -19.09
CA SER A 31 3.84 -20.13 -20.30
C SER A 31 3.03 -21.40 -20.08
N SER A 32 3.00 -21.88 -18.82
CA SER A 32 2.24 -23.07 -18.41
C SER A 32 0.81 -22.77 -17.97
N PHE A 33 0.43 -21.49 -17.85
CA PHE A 33 -0.90 -21.11 -17.37
C PHE A 33 -1.98 -21.37 -18.41
N SER A 34 -3.19 -21.63 -17.91
CA SER A 34 -4.38 -21.75 -18.72
C SER A 34 -4.73 -20.41 -19.40
N ALA A 35 -5.46 -20.47 -20.52
CA ALA A 35 -5.84 -19.28 -21.28
C ALA A 35 -6.69 -18.28 -20.46
N GLU A 36 -7.49 -18.78 -19.51
CA GLU A 36 -8.28 -17.95 -18.59
C GLU A 36 -7.40 -17.15 -17.60
N ASN A 37 -6.20 -17.63 -17.30
CA ASN A 37 -5.25 -16.97 -16.39
C ASN A 37 -4.30 -16.00 -17.10
N ALA A 38 -4.31 -15.94 -18.45
CA ALA A 38 -3.44 -15.06 -19.22
C ALA A 38 -3.70 -13.57 -18.92
N LEU A 39 -4.97 -13.14 -18.90
CA LEU A 39 -5.33 -11.75 -18.60
C LEU A 39 -5.05 -11.37 -17.14
N PRO A 40 -5.48 -12.15 -16.11
CA PRO A 40 -5.11 -11.88 -14.72
C PRO A 40 -3.60 -11.81 -14.47
N ALA A 41 -2.80 -12.68 -15.10
CA ALA A 41 -1.34 -12.62 -15.01
C ALA A 41 -0.80 -11.31 -15.62
N ARG A 42 -1.28 -10.92 -16.80
CA ARG A 42 -0.90 -9.64 -17.44
C ARG A 42 -1.25 -8.44 -16.56
N VAL A 43 -2.42 -8.45 -15.92
CA VAL A 43 -2.83 -7.40 -14.96
C VAL A 43 -1.88 -7.33 -13.77
N LEU A 44 -1.49 -8.46 -13.17
CA LEU A 44 -0.52 -8.49 -12.08
C LEU A 44 0.86 -7.95 -12.50
N ALA A 45 1.36 -8.36 -13.67
CA ALA A 45 2.62 -7.85 -14.21
C ALA A 45 2.57 -6.33 -14.42
N HIS A 46 1.48 -5.80 -14.99
CA HIS A 46 1.32 -4.36 -15.17
C HIS A 46 1.22 -3.61 -13.84
N ARG A 47 0.50 -4.14 -12.84
CA ARG A 47 0.46 -3.57 -11.48
C ARG A 47 1.87 -3.51 -10.87
N ALA A 48 2.66 -4.56 -11.03
CA ALA A 48 4.05 -4.60 -10.55
C ALA A 48 4.94 -3.56 -11.25
N ARG A 49 4.80 -3.40 -12.57
CA ARG A 49 5.50 -2.36 -13.34
C ARG A 49 5.13 -0.95 -12.89
N ILE A 50 3.84 -0.70 -12.65
CA ILE A 50 3.36 0.58 -12.08
C ILE A 50 4.02 0.84 -10.72
N ALA A 51 4.10 -0.17 -9.85
CA ALA A 51 4.75 -0.05 -8.55
C ALA A 51 6.26 0.26 -8.65
N LEU A 52 6.93 -0.21 -9.69
CA LEU A 52 8.33 0.11 -10.01
C LEU A 52 8.51 1.44 -10.76
N GLY A 53 7.45 2.23 -10.93
CA GLY A 53 7.50 3.54 -11.59
C GLY A 53 7.49 3.49 -13.12
N GLN A 54 7.18 2.34 -13.72
CA GLN A 54 7.15 2.15 -15.19
C GLN A 54 5.75 2.45 -15.77
N SER A 55 5.05 3.45 -15.23
CA SER A 55 3.67 3.75 -15.63
C SER A 55 3.52 4.16 -17.09
N GLU A 56 4.51 4.86 -17.65
CA GLU A 56 4.48 5.29 -19.07
C GLU A 56 4.55 4.09 -20.02
N ASP A 57 5.41 3.12 -19.74
CA ASP A 57 5.52 1.90 -20.56
C ASP A 57 4.24 1.06 -20.48
N VAL A 58 3.63 0.98 -19.29
CA VAL A 58 2.35 0.27 -19.12
C VAL A 58 1.24 0.95 -19.92
N LEU A 59 1.17 2.29 -19.94
CA LEU A 59 0.20 3.03 -20.74
C LEU A 59 0.37 2.77 -22.24
N ALA A 60 1.61 2.70 -22.72
CA ALA A 60 1.89 2.36 -24.12
C ALA A 60 1.49 0.91 -24.45
N ASP A 61 1.73 -0.02 -23.53
CA ASP A 61 1.45 -1.44 -23.74
C ASP A 61 -0.04 -1.81 -23.72
N VAL A 62 -0.91 -0.97 -23.16
CA VAL A 62 -2.37 -1.16 -23.14
C VAL A 62 -3.10 -0.19 -24.06
N GLU A 63 -2.37 0.58 -24.86
CA GLU A 63 -2.95 1.58 -25.76
C GLU A 63 -3.90 0.92 -26.77
N GLY A 64 -5.15 1.39 -26.81
CA GLY A 64 -6.17 0.87 -27.73
C GLY A 64 -6.87 -0.40 -27.27
N GLU A 65 -6.60 -0.88 -26.05
CA GLU A 65 -7.29 -2.03 -25.44
C GLU A 65 -8.37 -1.61 -24.41
N ASP A 66 -8.90 -0.39 -24.55
CA ASP A 66 -9.87 0.21 -23.62
C ASP A 66 -11.23 -0.49 -23.57
N ASP A 67 -11.50 -1.39 -24.52
CA ASP A 67 -12.71 -2.21 -24.56
C ASP A 67 -12.70 -3.31 -23.48
N GLU A 68 -11.52 -3.70 -22.98
CA GLU A 68 -11.37 -4.65 -21.87
C GLU A 68 -11.34 -3.89 -20.53
N PRO A 69 -12.34 -4.06 -19.64
CA PRO A 69 -12.42 -3.30 -18.39
C PRO A 69 -11.17 -3.42 -17.52
N GLU A 70 -10.55 -4.60 -17.47
CA GLU A 70 -9.33 -4.92 -16.74
C GLU A 70 -8.15 -4.05 -17.20
N LEU A 71 -7.95 -3.96 -18.52
CA LEU A 71 -6.83 -3.21 -19.11
C LEU A 71 -7.09 -1.71 -19.07
N LYS A 72 -8.35 -1.28 -19.23
CA LYS A 72 -8.75 0.09 -18.94
C LYS A 72 -8.48 0.46 -17.48
N ALA A 73 -8.77 -0.43 -16.53
CA ALA A 73 -8.48 -0.22 -15.12
C ALA A 73 -6.97 -0.07 -14.85
N VAL A 74 -6.15 -0.88 -15.53
CA VAL A 74 -4.68 -0.77 -15.52
C VAL A 74 -4.23 0.59 -16.06
N ALA A 75 -4.76 1.03 -17.20
CA ALA A 75 -4.44 2.33 -17.80
C ALA A 75 -4.80 3.48 -16.84
N VAL A 76 -5.98 3.43 -16.21
CA VAL A 76 -6.42 4.44 -15.22
C VAL A 76 -5.48 4.51 -14.03
N LEU A 77 -5.07 3.35 -13.48
CA LEU A 77 -4.11 3.31 -12.38
C LEU A 77 -2.72 3.84 -12.80
N ALA A 78 -2.22 3.42 -13.97
CA ALA A 78 -0.94 3.89 -14.49
C ALA A 78 -0.93 5.41 -14.72
N GLN A 79 -2.01 5.93 -15.30
CA GLN A 79 -2.18 7.38 -15.50
C GLN A 79 -2.13 8.12 -14.17
N TYR A 80 -2.87 7.66 -13.15
CA TYR A 80 -2.84 8.28 -11.82
C TYR A 80 -1.43 8.23 -11.18
N ALA A 81 -0.78 7.07 -11.24
CA ALA A 81 0.53 6.83 -10.65
C ALA A 81 1.65 7.66 -11.30
N SER A 82 1.60 7.87 -12.62
CA SER A 82 2.55 8.74 -13.34
C SER A 82 2.50 10.21 -12.89
N GLY A 83 1.43 10.62 -12.19
CA GLY A 83 1.15 12.00 -11.83
C GLY A 83 0.61 12.84 -13.00
N SER A 84 0.52 12.28 -14.21
CA SER A 84 -0.03 12.94 -15.38
C SER A 84 -1.55 12.96 -15.35
N LYS A 85 -2.16 14.14 -15.51
CA LYS A 85 -3.62 14.31 -15.64
C LYS A 85 -4.41 13.56 -14.54
N LYS A 86 -4.00 13.70 -13.27
CA LYS A 86 -4.63 13.00 -12.13
C LYS A 86 -6.15 13.15 -12.09
N ASP A 87 -6.67 14.36 -12.29
CA ASP A 87 -8.12 14.60 -12.28
C ASP A 87 -8.87 13.79 -13.37
N ALA A 88 -8.25 13.61 -14.53
CA ALA A 88 -8.82 12.80 -15.60
C ALA A 88 -8.78 11.30 -15.26
N ALA A 89 -7.71 10.83 -14.61
CA ALA A 89 -7.64 9.45 -14.13
C ALA A 89 -8.70 9.18 -13.04
N VAL A 90 -8.91 10.12 -12.12
CA VAL A 90 -9.96 10.03 -11.11
C VAL A 90 -11.35 9.99 -11.77
N LYS A 91 -11.60 10.86 -12.75
CA LYS A 91 -12.85 10.83 -13.53
C LYS A 91 -13.06 9.48 -14.21
N ALA A 92 -12.03 8.95 -14.86
CA ALA A 92 -12.09 7.64 -15.52
C ALA A 92 -12.31 6.49 -14.52
N ALA A 93 -11.79 6.60 -13.29
CA ALA A 93 -12.06 5.63 -12.23
C ALA A 93 -13.54 5.65 -11.78
N GLU A 94 -14.16 6.84 -11.66
CA GLU A 94 -15.60 6.96 -11.38
C GLU A 94 -16.46 6.35 -12.50
N ASP A 95 -16.09 6.64 -13.75
CA ASP A 95 -16.80 6.12 -14.92
C ASP A 95 -16.66 4.59 -15.00
N LEU A 96 -15.47 4.05 -14.68
CA LEU A 96 -15.23 2.61 -14.62
C LEU A 96 -16.01 1.95 -13.48
N ALA A 97 -16.04 2.56 -12.29
CA ALA A 97 -16.84 2.10 -11.16
C ALA A 97 -18.33 2.00 -11.50
N SER A 98 -18.83 2.91 -12.34
CA SER A 98 -20.22 2.94 -12.79
C SER A 98 -20.50 1.93 -13.91
N ALA A 99 -19.55 1.74 -14.84
CA ALA A 99 -19.75 0.91 -16.04
C ALA A 99 -19.40 -0.57 -15.83
N ALA A 100 -18.44 -0.87 -14.96
CA ALA A 100 -17.89 -2.20 -14.73
C ALA A 100 -17.73 -2.49 -13.22
N GLY A 101 -18.67 -2.01 -12.42
CA GLY A 101 -18.63 -2.12 -10.95
C GLY A 101 -18.70 -3.55 -10.40
N ASP A 102 -19.07 -4.54 -11.22
CA ASP A 102 -19.08 -5.97 -10.90
C ASP A 102 -17.79 -6.71 -11.33
N ASN A 103 -16.92 -6.05 -12.11
CA ASN A 103 -15.62 -6.60 -12.50
C ASN A 103 -14.62 -6.43 -11.35
N ALA A 104 -14.05 -7.55 -10.86
CA ALA A 104 -13.16 -7.54 -9.70
C ALA A 104 -11.92 -6.66 -9.92
N THR A 105 -11.25 -6.74 -11.07
CA THR A 105 -10.07 -5.92 -11.37
C THR A 105 -10.44 -4.43 -11.40
N ALA A 106 -11.56 -4.08 -12.03
CA ALA A 106 -12.06 -2.72 -12.05
C ALA A 106 -12.34 -2.21 -10.64
N GLN A 107 -12.99 -3.01 -9.78
CA GLN A 107 -13.22 -2.67 -8.37
C GLN A 107 -11.91 -2.33 -7.65
N ILE A 108 -10.88 -3.18 -7.77
CA ILE A 108 -9.60 -2.98 -7.08
C ILE A 108 -8.87 -1.75 -7.61
N LEU A 109 -8.67 -1.63 -8.92
CA LEU A 109 -7.80 -0.59 -9.46
C LEU A 109 -8.49 0.79 -9.46
N ALA A 110 -9.79 0.87 -9.78
CA ALA A 110 -10.53 2.12 -9.61
C ALA A 110 -10.68 2.48 -8.14
N GLY A 111 -10.95 1.52 -7.26
CA GLY A 111 -11.00 1.74 -5.80
C GLY A 111 -9.68 2.28 -5.25
N THR A 112 -8.55 1.78 -5.75
CA THR A 112 -7.21 2.28 -5.40
C THR A 112 -7.03 3.74 -5.81
N VAL A 113 -7.42 4.10 -7.04
CA VAL A 113 -7.34 5.49 -7.54
C VAL A 113 -8.28 6.41 -6.77
N LEU A 114 -9.51 5.99 -6.52
CA LEU A 114 -10.50 6.77 -5.75
C LEU A 114 -10.00 7.02 -4.31
N GLN A 115 -9.48 5.99 -3.65
CA GLN A 115 -8.89 6.16 -2.31
C GLN A 115 -7.71 7.12 -2.33
N ALA A 116 -6.77 6.94 -3.27
CA ALA A 116 -5.60 7.80 -3.38
C ALA A 116 -5.96 9.27 -3.72
N ALA A 117 -7.14 9.51 -4.29
CA ALA A 117 -7.69 10.84 -4.55
C ALA A 117 -8.52 11.40 -3.39
N GLY A 118 -8.59 10.72 -2.25
CA GLY A 118 -9.34 11.13 -1.06
C GLY A 118 -10.85 10.84 -1.13
N LYS A 119 -11.31 10.04 -2.10
CA LYS A 119 -12.72 9.64 -2.27
C LYS A 119 -13.02 8.31 -1.59
N SER A 120 -12.70 8.22 -0.30
CA SER A 120 -12.77 6.96 0.46
C SER A 120 -14.17 6.33 0.48
N GLU A 121 -15.23 7.14 0.58
CA GLU A 121 -16.60 6.61 0.61
C GLU A 121 -17.01 5.99 -0.74
N GLU A 122 -16.59 6.59 -1.86
CA GLU A 122 -16.83 6.04 -3.20
C GLU A 122 -16.01 4.77 -3.43
N ALA A 123 -14.74 4.76 -2.98
CA ALA A 123 -13.89 3.58 -3.03
C ALA A 123 -14.50 2.40 -2.24
N LEU A 124 -14.95 2.64 -1.01
CA LEU A 124 -15.61 1.62 -0.18
C LEU A 124 -16.92 1.13 -0.80
N ALA A 125 -17.73 2.05 -1.36
CA ALA A 125 -18.97 1.68 -2.04
C ALA A 125 -18.74 0.76 -3.24
N LEU A 126 -17.67 0.98 -4.00
CA LEU A 126 -17.26 0.10 -5.10
C LEU A 126 -16.71 -1.23 -4.59
N LEU A 127 -15.73 -1.20 -3.69
CA LEU A 127 -15.02 -2.39 -3.21
C LEU A 127 -15.94 -3.35 -2.46
N SER A 128 -16.94 -2.82 -1.73
CA SER A 128 -17.92 -3.66 -1.00
C SER A 128 -18.80 -4.54 -1.91
N GLN A 129 -18.80 -4.31 -3.22
CA GLN A 129 -19.49 -5.13 -4.22
C GLN A 129 -18.70 -6.40 -4.59
N HIS A 130 -17.48 -6.57 -4.07
CA HIS A 130 -16.66 -7.74 -4.35
C HIS A 130 -17.37 -9.06 -4.00
N SER A 131 -17.10 -10.09 -4.79
CA SER A 131 -17.61 -11.44 -4.56
C SER A 131 -16.45 -12.36 -4.19
N GLY A 132 -16.01 -12.28 -2.92
CA GLY A 132 -14.95 -13.13 -2.37
C GLY A 132 -13.52 -12.75 -2.79
N SER A 133 -13.31 -11.55 -3.35
CA SER A 133 -11.96 -11.07 -3.65
C SER A 133 -11.21 -10.68 -2.38
N LEU A 134 -10.05 -11.30 -2.13
CA LEU A 134 -9.17 -10.95 -1.02
C LEU A 134 -8.45 -9.62 -1.23
N ASP A 135 -8.15 -9.24 -2.48
CA ASP A 135 -7.59 -7.93 -2.80
C ASP A 135 -8.54 -6.79 -2.35
N ALA A 136 -9.85 -6.98 -2.53
CA ALA A 136 -10.86 -6.00 -2.11
C ALA A 136 -10.92 -5.89 -0.58
N VAL A 137 -10.93 -7.04 0.12
CA VAL A 137 -10.89 -7.10 1.58
C VAL A 137 -9.66 -6.38 2.13
N ALA A 138 -8.49 -6.63 1.56
CA ALA A 138 -7.25 -5.99 1.98
C ALA A 138 -7.31 -4.48 1.80
N LEU A 139 -7.80 -3.99 0.65
CA LEU A 139 -7.93 -2.57 0.37
C LEU A 139 -8.99 -1.89 1.27
N ILE A 140 -10.15 -2.52 1.49
CA ILE A 140 -11.17 -2.04 2.45
C ILE A 140 -10.55 -1.92 3.85
N THR A 141 -9.79 -2.92 4.27
CA THR A 141 -9.11 -2.93 5.57
C THR A 141 -8.14 -1.75 5.68
N GLN A 142 -7.32 -1.50 4.66
CA GLN A 142 -6.40 -0.36 4.62
C GLN A 142 -7.15 0.97 4.71
N ILE A 143 -8.22 1.16 3.92
CA ILE A 143 -9.04 2.38 3.95
C ILE A 143 -9.61 2.62 5.35
N HIS A 144 -10.15 1.58 6.00
CA HIS A 144 -10.66 1.71 7.37
C HIS A 144 -9.57 2.05 8.37
N LEU A 145 -8.36 1.51 8.22
CA LEU A 145 -7.23 1.87 9.08
C LEU A 145 -6.80 3.32 8.88
N GLU A 146 -6.78 3.82 7.65
CA GLU A 146 -6.47 5.22 7.31
C GLU A 146 -7.53 6.20 7.85
N GLN A 147 -8.81 5.80 7.83
CA GLN A 147 -9.91 6.54 8.44
C GLN A 147 -9.93 6.46 9.99
N ASN A 148 -8.97 5.78 10.62
CA ASN A 148 -8.93 5.49 12.05
C ASN A 148 -10.16 4.71 12.55
N ARG A 149 -10.80 3.93 11.67
CA ARG A 149 -11.92 3.02 11.95
C ARG A 149 -11.41 1.60 12.18
N THR A 150 -10.56 1.45 13.20
CA THR A 150 -9.97 0.15 13.58
C THR A 150 -11.04 -0.90 13.88
N ASP A 151 -12.21 -0.49 14.39
CA ASP A 151 -13.36 -1.35 14.63
C ASP A 151 -13.85 -2.05 13.35
N LEU A 152 -13.93 -1.30 12.24
CA LEU A 152 -14.36 -1.83 10.95
C LEU A 152 -13.26 -2.69 10.31
N ALA A 153 -12.00 -2.27 10.40
CA ALA A 153 -10.87 -3.05 9.89
C ALA A 153 -10.76 -4.43 10.58
N VAL A 154 -10.94 -4.49 11.91
CA VAL A 154 -10.99 -5.77 12.66
C VAL A 154 -12.14 -6.64 12.16
N LYS A 155 -13.33 -6.05 11.96
CA LYS A 155 -14.51 -6.79 11.49
C LYS A 155 -14.28 -7.40 10.11
N GLU A 156 -13.69 -6.62 9.20
CA GLU A 156 -13.44 -7.02 7.81
C GLU A 156 -12.49 -8.22 7.74
N VAL A 157 -11.33 -8.09 8.37
CA VAL A 157 -10.32 -9.16 8.37
C VAL A 157 -10.80 -10.41 9.13
N THR A 158 -11.53 -10.24 10.23
CA THR A 158 -12.13 -11.38 10.96
C THR A 158 -13.15 -12.14 10.11
N ALA A 159 -13.90 -11.43 9.26
CA ALA A 159 -14.84 -12.06 8.33
C ALA A 159 -14.10 -12.84 7.25
N ALA A 160 -13.05 -12.25 6.66
CA ALA A 160 -12.20 -12.88 5.66
C ALA A 160 -11.51 -14.16 6.17
N ARG A 161 -10.98 -14.12 7.39
CA ARG A 161 -10.29 -15.25 8.03
C ARG A 161 -11.13 -16.53 8.11
N ARG A 162 -12.47 -16.41 8.16
CA ARG A 162 -13.36 -17.58 8.26
C ARG A 162 -13.34 -18.46 7.02
N TRP A 163 -13.07 -17.89 5.85
CA TRP A 163 -13.10 -18.58 4.56
C TRP A 163 -11.75 -18.62 3.84
N ALA A 164 -10.76 -17.81 4.26
CA ALA A 164 -9.41 -17.79 3.72
C ALA A 164 -8.35 -17.96 4.84
N GLN A 165 -8.34 -19.12 5.49
CA GLN A 165 -7.54 -19.37 6.71
C GLN A 165 -6.02 -19.37 6.47
N ASP A 166 -5.58 -19.82 5.29
CA ASP A 166 -4.18 -20.00 4.91
C ASP A 166 -3.68 -18.90 3.95
N SER A 167 -4.47 -17.85 3.74
CA SER A 167 -4.11 -16.77 2.83
C SER A 167 -3.03 -15.87 3.43
N LEU A 168 -1.93 -15.69 2.69
CA LEU A 168 -0.92 -14.69 3.01
C LEU A 168 -1.54 -13.29 3.13
N LEU A 169 -2.43 -12.92 2.21
CA LEU A 169 -3.02 -11.57 2.19
C LEU A 169 -3.89 -11.31 3.43
N VAL A 170 -4.57 -12.35 3.95
CA VAL A 170 -5.27 -12.27 5.24
C VAL A 170 -4.27 -12.09 6.38
N ASN A 171 -3.16 -12.83 6.40
CA ASN A 171 -2.12 -12.68 7.43
C ASN A 171 -1.50 -11.27 7.41
N LEU A 172 -1.28 -10.69 6.23
CA LEU A 172 -0.81 -9.31 6.06
C LEU A 172 -1.84 -8.31 6.62
N ALA A 173 -3.12 -8.45 6.24
CA ALA A 173 -4.19 -7.58 6.72
C ALA A 173 -4.39 -7.67 8.24
N GLU A 174 -4.33 -8.87 8.82
CA GLU A 174 -4.35 -9.07 10.27
C GLU A 174 -3.16 -8.40 10.95
N SER A 175 -1.98 -8.42 10.32
CA SER A 175 -0.77 -7.81 10.85
C SER A 175 -0.88 -6.28 10.85
N TRP A 176 -1.42 -5.66 9.79
CA TRP A 176 -1.68 -4.20 9.76
C TRP A 176 -2.66 -3.79 10.85
N VAL A 177 -3.77 -4.53 11.00
CA VAL A 177 -4.74 -4.31 12.07
C VAL A 177 -4.09 -4.52 13.44
N GLY A 178 -3.24 -5.54 13.58
CA GLY A 178 -2.51 -5.85 14.80
C GLY A 178 -1.58 -4.72 15.24
N LEU A 179 -0.85 -4.11 14.31
CA LEU A 179 -0.02 -2.93 14.57
C LEU A 179 -0.86 -1.70 14.99
N ARG A 180 -2.12 -1.60 14.55
CA ARG A 180 -3.02 -0.53 15.01
C ARG A 180 -3.62 -0.80 16.39
N VAL A 181 -3.90 -2.06 16.71
CA VAL A 181 -4.52 -2.47 18.00
C VAL A 181 -3.50 -2.47 19.14
N GLY A 182 -2.29 -2.95 18.89
CA GLY A 182 -1.21 -3.03 19.86
C GLY A 182 -1.34 -4.10 20.95
N GLY A 183 -0.48 -3.99 21.96
CA GLY A 183 -0.31 -5.03 23.00
C GLY A 183 0.30 -6.30 22.42
N ASP A 184 -0.23 -7.47 22.78
CA ASP A 184 0.25 -8.77 22.29
C ASP A 184 0.15 -8.93 20.76
N LYS A 185 -0.62 -8.04 20.10
CA LYS A 185 -0.75 -8.02 18.63
C LYS A 185 0.51 -7.54 17.91
N TYR A 186 1.36 -6.73 18.56
CA TYR A 186 2.64 -6.34 17.98
C TYR A 186 3.53 -7.57 17.73
N GLN A 187 3.59 -8.48 18.69
CA GLN A 187 4.41 -9.69 18.58
C GLN A 187 3.88 -10.64 17.50
N GLN A 188 2.55 -10.72 17.33
CA GLN A 188 1.91 -11.52 16.27
C GLN A 188 2.24 -10.96 14.89
N ALA A 189 2.08 -9.65 14.69
CA ALA A 189 2.43 -8.98 13.43
C ALA A 189 3.93 -9.11 13.13
N PHE A 190 4.79 -8.95 14.14
CA PHE A 190 6.24 -9.10 13.99
C PHE A 190 6.62 -10.45 13.39
N TYR A 191 6.08 -11.56 13.90
CA TYR A 191 6.46 -12.89 13.37
C TYR A 191 6.09 -13.07 11.90
N VAL A 192 4.95 -12.54 11.46
CA VAL A 192 4.54 -12.57 10.05
C VAL A 192 5.54 -11.79 9.20
N PHE A 193 5.89 -10.57 9.59
CA PHE A 193 6.83 -9.75 8.81
C PHE A 193 8.27 -10.26 8.88
N GLU A 194 8.69 -10.82 10.02
CA GLU A 194 9.98 -11.47 10.18
C GLU A 194 10.13 -12.67 9.25
N GLU A 195 9.13 -13.55 9.18
CA GLU A 195 9.13 -14.70 8.28
C GLU A 195 9.31 -14.25 6.81
N LEU A 196 8.58 -13.21 6.40
CA LEU A 196 8.69 -12.65 5.06
C LEU A 196 10.07 -12.04 4.79
N ALA A 197 10.62 -11.31 5.75
CA ALA A 197 11.88 -10.59 5.60
C ALA A 197 13.12 -11.49 5.61
N GLN A 198 13.09 -12.61 6.34
CA GLN A 198 14.24 -13.51 6.51
C GLN A 198 14.48 -14.43 5.32
N ALA A 199 13.43 -14.88 4.62
CA ALA A 199 13.56 -15.82 3.52
C ALA A 199 13.92 -15.09 2.20
N PRO A 200 15.04 -15.42 1.52
CA PRO A 200 15.42 -14.77 0.26
C PRO A 200 14.33 -14.86 -0.84
N ALA A 201 13.53 -15.92 -0.80
CA ALA A 201 12.45 -16.14 -1.75
C ALA A 201 11.22 -15.26 -1.52
N THR A 202 11.06 -14.64 -0.34
CA THR A 202 9.89 -13.80 0.02
C THR A 202 10.28 -12.37 0.43
N SER A 203 11.56 -12.13 0.68
CA SER A 203 12.09 -10.86 1.15
C SER A 203 12.00 -9.79 0.07
N SER A 204 11.63 -8.58 0.49
CA SER A 204 11.62 -7.35 -0.29
C SER A 204 11.97 -6.17 0.62
N ILE A 205 12.15 -4.98 0.02
CA ILE A 205 12.28 -3.75 0.81
C ILE A 205 11.06 -3.51 1.71
N VAL A 206 9.86 -3.87 1.23
CA VAL A 206 8.59 -3.70 1.94
C VAL A 206 8.53 -4.59 3.18
N SER A 207 8.93 -5.87 3.07
CA SER A 207 8.95 -6.77 4.22
C SER A 207 9.99 -6.34 5.26
N LEU A 208 11.15 -5.86 4.83
CA LEU A 208 12.20 -5.34 5.73
C LEU A 208 11.71 -4.13 6.53
N VAL A 209 11.06 -3.16 5.86
CA VAL A 209 10.47 -2.00 6.56
C VAL A 209 9.33 -2.43 7.48
N SER A 210 8.49 -3.37 7.06
CA SER A 210 7.38 -3.87 7.89
C SER A 210 7.87 -4.57 9.16
N GLN A 211 8.96 -5.36 9.05
CA GLN A 211 9.63 -5.96 10.20
C GLN A 211 10.17 -4.87 11.13
N ALA A 212 10.90 -3.89 10.59
CA ALA A 212 11.50 -2.83 11.40
C ALA A 212 10.47 -1.96 12.13
N VAL A 213 9.33 -1.65 11.49
CA VAL A 213 8.21 -0.96 12.13
C VAL A 213 7.64 -1.80 13.28
N SER A 214 7.52 -3.11 13.09
CA SER A 214 7.06 -4.02 14.15
C SER A 214 8.03 -4.09 15.33
N GLU A 215 9.34 -4.12 15.07
CA GLU A 215 10.39 -4.02 16.10
C GLU A 215 10.28 -2.71 16.89
N LEU A 216 10.05 -1.58 16.19
CA LEU A 216 9.86 -0.29 16.84
C LEU A 216 8.63 -0.29 17.77
N HIS A 217 7.52 -0.91 17.36
CA HIS A 217 6.33 -1.10 18.21
C HIS A 217 6.59 -2.01 19.42
N LEU A 218 7.52 -2.95 19.32
CA LEU A 218 7.98 -3.80 20.42
C LEU A 218 9.01 -3.12 21.34
N GLY A 219 9.40 -1.87 21.03
CA GLY A 219 10.42 -1.14 21.77
C GLY A 219 11.86 -1.61 21.50
N ARG A 220 12.06 -2.44 20.49
CA ARG A 220 13.36 -2.97 20.04
C ARG A 220 14.00 -1.99 19.05
N VAL A 221 14.40 -0.84 19.60
CA VAL A 221 14.80 0.33 18.81
C VAL A 221 16.11 0.08 18.05
N GLU A 222 17.03 -0.70 18.62
CA GLU A 222 18.35 -0.98 18.04
C GLU A 222 18.21 -1.85 16.79
N GLU A 223 17.38 -2.89 16.86
CA GLU A 223 17.03 -3.78 15.76
C GLU A 223 16.27 -3.03 14.66
N ALA A 224 15.29 -2.21 15.04
CA ALA A 224 14.55 -1.37 14.11
C ALA A 224 15.47 -0.40 13.36
N GLN A 225 16.42 0.23 14.07
CA GLN A 225 17.37 1.17 13.46
C GLN A 225 18.25 0.45 12.43
N ALA A 226 18.87 -0.68 12.79
CA ALA A 226 19.73 -1.43 11.88
C ALA A 226 18.98 -1.91 10.62
N ALA A 227 17.73 -2.35 10.78
CA ALA A 227 16.90 -2.80 9.67
C ALA A 227 16.52 -1.62 8.74
N LEU A 228 16.14 -0.46 9.28
CA LEU A 228 15.81 0.73 8.49
C LEU A 228 17.02 1.33 7.79
N GLU A 229 18.19 1.37 8.43
CA GLU A 229 19.44 1.79 7.79
C GLU A 229 19.79 0.87 6.62
N SER A 230 19.72 -0.45 6.82
CA SER A 230 19.93 -1.42 5.72
C SER A 230 18.92 -1.26 4.59
N ALA A 231 17.66 -0.95 4.91
CA ALA A 231 16.63 -0.68 3.90
C ALA A 231 16.97 0.56 3.06
N VAL A 232 17.35 1.67 3.69
CA VAL A 232 17.77 2.89 2.99
C VAL A 232 19.05 2.67 2.17
N GLU A 233 19.99 1.86 2.66
CA GLU A 233 21.20 1.52 1.88
C GLU A 233 20.86 0.72 0.61
N LYS A 234 19.93 -0.24 0.70
CA LYS A 234 19.50 -1.06 -0.45
C LYS A 234 18.69 -0.26 -1.46
N GLU A 235 17.75 0.56 -0.98
CA GLU A 235 16.89 1.40 -1.82
C GLU A 235 16.85 2.84 -1.29
N PRO A 236 17.81 3.69 -1.69
CA PRO A 236 17.93 5.06 -1.17
C PRO A 236 16.77 6.00 -1.51
N LYS A 237 15.87 5.56 -2.40
CA LYS A 237 14.68 6.31 -2.83
C LYS A 237 13.38 5.69 -2.31
N PHE A 238 13.43 4.70 -1.42
CA PHE A 238 12.22 4.13 -0.84
C PHE A 238 11.72 5.05 0.28
N ALA A 239 10.65 5.81 0.00
CA ALA A 239 10.19 6.90 0.85
C ALA A 239 9.78 6.42 2.25
N GLU A 240 9.18 5.24 2.35
CA GLU A 240 8.68 4.65 3.58
C GLU A 240 9.82 4.25 4.52
N ALA A 241 10.95 3.74 3.99
CA ALA A 241 12.14 3.49 4.82
C ALA A 241 12.71 4.80 5.39
N ILE A 242 12.83 5.83 4.55
CA ILE A 242 13.34 7.15 4.97
C ILE A 242 12.43 7.75 6.03
N ALA A 243 11.11 7.70 5.82
CA ALA A 243 10.13 8.24 6.76
C ALA A 243 10.14 7.52 8.11
N ASN A 244 10.23 6.19 8.13
CA ASN A 244 10.33 5.43 9.38
C ASN A 244 11.66 5.67 10.10
N LEU A 245 12.78 5.77 9.37
CA LEU A 245 14.08 6.12 9.97
C LEU A 245 14.08 7.55 10.53
N LEU A 246 13.38 8.47 9.88
CA LEU A 246 13.15 9.84 10.37
C LEU A 246 12.44 9.80 11.72
N VAL A 247 11.31 9.09 11.81
CA VAL A 247 10.56 8.93 13.06
C VAL A 247 11.44 8.31 14.15
N LEU A 248 12.18 7.23 13.83
CA LEU A 248 13.09 6.58 14.77
C LEU A 248 14.16 7.55 15.29
N THR A 249 14.74 8.36 14.40
CA THR A 249 15.75 9.37 14.74
C THR A 249 15.21 10.39 15.74
N VAL A 250 13.97 10.86 15.54
CA VAL A 250 13.31 11.79 16.45
C VAL A 250 13.03 11.16 17.81
N VAL A 251 12.44 9.95 17.86
CA VAL A 251 12.08 9.31 19.15
C VAL A 251 13.31 8.90 19.97
N THR A 252 14.47 8.74 19.33
CA THR A 252 15.75 8.51 20.00
C THR A 252 16.48 9.80 20.40
N GLY A 253 15.87 10.98 20.18
CA GLY A 253 16.41 12.27 20.58
C GLY A 253 17.52 12.82 19.68
N LYS A 254 17.61 12.32 18.44
CA LYS A 254 18.55 12.80 17.43
C LYS A 254 17.85 13.75 16.44
N GLU A 255 18.63 14.60 15.78
CA GLU A 255 18.11 15.56 14.80
C GLU A 255 17.89 14.91 13.42
N PRO A 256 16.67 14.94 12.86
CA PRO A 256 16.34 14.24 11.61
C PRO A 256 16.59 15.10 10.35
N THR A 257 17.47 16.10 10.41
CA THR A 257 17.58 17.13 9.34
C THR A 257 17.89 16.53 7.97
N GLU A 258 18.86 15.62 7.90
CA GLU A 258 19.26 14.96 6.64
C GLU A 258 18.13 14.07 6.10
N LEU A 259 17.50 13.26 6.96
CA LEU A 259 16.40 12.38 6.58
C LEU A 259 15.17 13.18 6.12
N THR A 260 14.90 14.32 6.74
CA THR A 260 13.83 15.23 6.33
C THR A 260 14.09 15.80 4.94
N ALA A 261 15.34 16.18 4.64
CA ALA A 261 15.72 16.66 3.31
C ALA A 261 15.61 15.54 2.26
N SER A 262 16.08 14.33 2.59
CA SER A 262 15.96 13.15 1.72
C SER A 262 14.51 12.80 1.41
N LEU A 263 13.64 12.78 2.43
CA LEU A 263 12.22 12.49 2.24
C LEU A 263 11.54 13.54 1.36
N LYS A 264 11.85 14.83 1.56
CA LYS A 264 11.34 15.92 0.69
C LYS A 264 11.79 15.79 -0.76
N ALA A 265 13.02 15.33 -0.99
CA ALA A 265 13.56 15.15 -2.33
C ALA A 265 12.90 14.00 -3.09
N VAL A 266 12.56 12.91 -2.39
CA VAL A 266 12.00 11.70 -2.98
C VAL A 266 10.46 11.74 -3.04
N ALA A 267 9.81 12.18 -1.97
CA ALA A 267 8.36 12.19 -1.81
C ALA A 267 7.92 13.47 -1.08
N PRO A 268 7.89 14.64 -1.75
CA PRO A 268 7.56 15.91 -1.12
C PRO A 268 6.14 15.96 -0.53
N GLN A 269 5.23 15.13 -1.05
CA GLN A 269 3.85 14.99 -0.56
C GLN A 269 3.65 13.77 0.36
N HIS A 270 4.73 13.22 0.91
CA HIS A 270 4.63 12.09 1.84
C HIS A 270 3.75 12.49 3.05
N PRO A 271 2.79 11.64 3.49
CA PRO A 271 1.83 12.01 4.54
C PRO A 271 2.48 12.54 5.83
N LEU A 272 3.63 11.98 6.23
CA LEU A 272 4.41 12.47 7.38
C LEU A 272 4.81 13.95 7.25
N LEU A 273 5.26 14.38 6.06
CA LEU A 273 5.69 15.76 5.83
C LEU A 273 4.50 16.72 5.85
N VAL A 274 3.41 16.32 5.21
CA VAL A 274 2.17 17.10 5.15
C VAL A 274 1.60 17.27 6.56
N ASP A 275 1.48 16.19 7.34
CA ASP A 275 0.96 16.27 8.70
C ASP A 275 1.87 17.12 9.62
N LEU A 276 3.19 16.98 9.51
CA LEU A 276 4.13 17.81 10.27
C LEU A 276 3.98 19.32 9.97
N GLU A 277 3.80 19.67 8.70
CA GLU A 277 3.57 21.07 8.29
C GLU A 277 2.21 21.59 8.81
N GLU A 278 1.16 20.78 8.71
CA GLU A 278 -0.17 21.11 9.25
C GLU A 278 -0.13 21.29 10.77
N LYS A 279 0.53 20.40 11.51
CA LYS A 279 0.68 20.50 12.97
C LYS A 279 1.54 21.70 13.37
N GLY A 280 2.61 21.99 12.63
CA GLY A 280 3.42 23.19 12.84
C GLY A 280 2.58 24.46 12.69
N SER A 281 1.82 24.56 11.60
CA SER A 281 0.91 25.69 11.36
C SER A 281 -0.19 25.81 12.43
N ALA A 282 -0.73 24.68 12.89
CA ALA A 282 -1.71 24.65 13.97
C ALA A 282 -1.12 25.12 15.31
N PHE A 283 0.13 24.73 15.61
CA PHE A 283 0.87 25.18 16.78
C PHE A 283 1.11 26.69 16.74
N ASP A 284 1.62 27.24 15.64
CA ASP A 284 1.89 28.67 15.49
C ASP A 284 0.61 29.50 15.65
N LYS A 285 -0.49 29.04 15.06
CA LYS A 285 -1.82 29.65 15.24
C LYS A 285 -2.30 29.62 16.69
N ALA A 286 -2.01 28.54 17.42
CA ALA A 286 -2.34 28.45 18.83
C ALA A 286 -1.44 29.38 19.68
N ALA A 287 -0.13 29.37 19.44
CA ALA A 287 0.87 30.18 20.14
C ALA A 287 0.59 31.69 19.99
N ALA A 288 0.15 32.13 18.80
CA ALA A 288 -0.23 33.52 18.55
C ALA A 288 -1.40 34.01 19.43
N LYS A 289 -2.23 33.12 19.99
CA LYS A 289 -3.27 33.50 20.97
C LYS A 289 -2.70 33.85 22.35
N TYR A 290 -1.49 33.38 22.64
CA TYR A 290 -0.82 33.51 23.93
C TYR A 290 0.41 34.41 23.87
N SER A 291 0.73 34.99 22.70
CA SER A 291 1.79 35.99 22.60
C SER A 291 1.41 37.22 23.43
N ALA A 292 2.28 37.61 24.36
CA ALA A 292 2.06 38.77 25.22
C ALA A 292 1.79 40.00 24.36
N LYS A 293 0.63 40.65 24.56
CA LYS A 293 0.41 42.00 24.04
C LYS A 293 1.39 42.91 24.77
N VAL A 294 2.49 43.26 24.12
CA VAL A 294 3.37 44.32 24.61
C VAL A 294 2.51 45.59 24.60
N ALA A 295 2.09 46.06 25.78
CA ALA A 295 1.44 47.35 25.92
C ALA A 295 2.48 48.42 25.55
N ALA A 296 2.16 49.20 24.51
CA ALA A 296 2.93 50.39 24.13
C ALA A 296 2.71 51.52 25.15
#